data_AF-A0A5K1GT79-F1
#
_entry.id   AF-A0A5K1GT79-F1
#
_cell.length_a   1.000
_cell.length_b   1.000
_cell.length_c   1.000
_cell.angle_alpha   90.00
_cell.angle_beta   90.00
_cell.angle_gamma   90.00
#
_symmetry.space_group_name_H-M   'P 1'
#
loop_
_entity.id
_entity.type
_entity.pdbx_description
1 polymer ?
#
loop_
_entity_poly.entity_id
_entity_poly.type
_entity_poly.pdbx_seq_one_letter_code
_entity_poly.pdbx_strand_id
1 'polypeptide(L)' 'GSKDGMCPLEKLNAVRKKMKARNELHVVDGGDHSLKVGKQTLKSDGVTQAQVEEKALTSIAEFISSVLECGP' A
#
# COMPACT_ATOMS: atom_id res chain seq x y z
N GLY A 1 1.24 -6.20 -1.66
CA GLY A 1 0.23 -5.69 -2.61
C GLY A 1 -0.98 -6.62 -2.64
N SER A 2 -1.91 -6.41 -3.57
CA SER A 2 -3.15 -7.19 -3.64
C SER A 2 -2.95 -8.66 -4.05
N LYS A 3 -1.78 -9.01 -4.60
CA LYS A 3 -1.39 -10.37 -5.02
C LYS A 3 -0.33 -11.01 -4.10
N ASP A 4 -0.16 -10.50 -2.88
CA ASP A 4 0.71 -11.11 -1.89
C ASP A 4 0.06 -12.39 -1.31
N GLY A 5 0.57 -13.56 -1.70
CA GLY A 5 0.10 -14.86 -1.19
C GLY A 5 0.45 -15.12 0.27
N MET A 6 1.42 -14.40 0.83
CA MET A 6 1.83 -14.53 2.24
C MET A 6 0.98 -13.65 3.17
N CYS A 7 0.36 -12.59 2.64
CA CYS A 7 -0.43 -11.64 3.41
C CYS A 7 -1.79 -11.34 2.75
N PRO A 8 -2.80 -12.21 2.91
CA PRO A 8 -4.14 -11.96 2.38
C PRO A 8 -4.78 -10.69 2.95
N LEU A 9 -5.27 -9.80 2.08
CA LEU A 9 -5.83 -8.50 2.47
C LEU A 9 -6.98 -8.59 3.47
N GLU A 10 -7.83 -9.62 3.37
CA GLU A 10 -8.93 -9.85 4.31
C GLU A 10 -8.41 -10.08 5.74
N LYS A 11 -7.40 -10.94 5.88
CA LYS A 11 -6.77 -11.24 7.17
C LYS A 11 -6.03 -10.01 7.71
N LEU A 12 -5.33 -9.27 6.85
CA LEU A 12 -4.68 -8.02 7.24
C LEU A 12 -5.69 -6.99 7.75
N ASN A 13 -6.82 -6.83 7.06
CA ASN A 13 -7.87 -5.90 7.47
C ASN A 13 -8.49 -6.30 8.82
N ALA A 14 -8.69 -7.60 9.05
CA ALA A 14 -9.18 -8.11 10.34
C ALA A 14 -8.22 -7.79 11.50
N VAL A 15 -6.90 -7.85 11.26
CA VAL A 15 -5.88 -7.47 12.26
C VAL A 15 -5.88 -5.95 12.48
N ARG A 16 -5.85 -5.16 11.41
CA ARG A 16 -5.84 -3.68 11.47
C ARG A 16 -7.00 -3.11 12.29
N LYS A 17 -8.21 -3.67 12.15
CA LYS A 17 -9.39 -3.27 12.93
C LYS A 17 -9.26 -3.51 14.44
N LYS A 18 -8.37 -4.40 14.87
CA LYS A 18 -8.10 -4.68 16.30
C LYS A 18 -6.99 -3.81 16.88
N MET A 19 -6.24 -3.09 16.04
CA MET A 19 -5.15 -2.22 16.49
C MET A 19 -5.72 -0.93 17.08
N LYS A 20 -5.15 -0.50 18.21
CA LYS A 20 -5.51 0.78 18.86
C LYS A 20 -4.70 1.96 18.31
N ALA A 21 -3.49 1.69 17.83
CA ALA A 21 -2.67 2.70 17.17
C ALA A 21 -3.31 3.11 15.84
N ARG A 22 -3.22 4.40 15.51
CA ARG A 22 -3.68 4.93 14.23
C ARG A 22 -2.99 4.15 13.10
N ASN A 23 -3.78 3.68 12.15
CA ASN A 23 -3.29 2.89 11.03
C ASN A 23 -4.16 3.10 9.79
N GLU A 24 -3.52 3.07 8.63
CA GLU A 24 -4.15 3.19 7.31
C GLU A 24 -3.64 2.06 6.41
N LEU A 25 -4.33 1.75 5.31
CA LEU A 25 -3.91 0.71 4.37
C LEU A 25 -3.93 1.27 2.97
N HIS A 26 -2.75 1.44 2.41
CA HIS A 26 -2.56 1.62 0.99
C HIS A 26 -2.40 0.25 0.31
N VAL A 27 -3.21 -0.01 -0.72
CA VAL A 27 -3.13 -1.27 -1.49
C VAL A 27 -2.47 -0.98 -2.83
N VAL A 28 -1.30 -1.59 -3.04
CA VAL A 28 -0.69 -1.67 -4.37
C VAL A 28 -1.39 -2.76 -5.17
N ASP A 29 -2.26 -2.36 -6.10
CA ASP A 29 -2.97 -3.32 -6.93
C ASP A 29 -2.02 -4.05 -7.90
N GLY A 30 -2.25 -5.35 -8.10
CA GLY A 30 -1.36 -6.23 -8.86
C GLY A 30 -0.01 -6.52 -8.19
N GLY A 31 0.33 -5.86 -7.08
CA GLY A 31 1.61 -5.97 -6.40
C GLY A 31 1.74 -7.28 -5.61
N ASP A 32 2.87 -7.95 -5.76
CA ASP A 32 3.25 -9.13 -4.98
C ASP A 32 3.77 -8.79 -3.57
N HIS A 33 4.45 -9.74 -2.93
CA HIS A 33 5.09 -9.56 -1.62
C HIS A 33 6.19 -8.49 -1.62
N SER A 34 6.90 -8.34 -2.74
CA SER A 34 7.92 -7.29 -2.95
C SER A 34 7.34 -6.02 -3.58
N LEU A 35 6.01 -5.89 -3.63
CA LEU A 35 5.28 -4.80 -4.29
C LEU A 35 5.53 -4.70 -5.80
N LYS A 36 6.09 -5.74 -6.42
CA LYS A 36 6.29 -5.77 -7.87
C LYS A 36 5.00 -6.09 -8.58
N VAL A 37 4.70 -5.32 -9.62
CA VAL A 37 3.54 -5.52 -10.48
C VAL A 37 3.97 -6.22 -11.76
N GLY A 38 3.16 -7.16 -12.23
CA GLY A 38 3.42 -7.91 -13.45
C GLY A 38 3.52 -6.98 -14.67
N LYS A 39 4.47 -7.27 -15.58
CA LYS A 39 4.72 -6.46 -16.79
C LYS A 39 3.48 -6.23 -17.67
N GLN A 40 2.59 -7.22 -17.75
CA GLN A 40 1.34 -7.09 -18.51
C GLN A 40 0.39 -6.06 -17.89
N THR A 41 0.23 -6.07 -16.58
CA THR A 41 -0.59 -5.09 -15.84
C THR A 41 -0.01 -3.69 -16.00
N LEU A 42 1.30 -3.51 -15.77
CA LEU A 42 1.99 -2.23 -15.97
C LEU A 42 1.75 -1.65 -17.38
N LYS A 43 1.87 -2.50 -18.41
CA LYS A 43 1.62 -2.11 -19.80
C LYS A 43 0.16 -1.75 -20.06
N SER A 44 -0.78 -2.55 -19.54
CA SER A 44 -2.22 -2.30 -19.69
C SER A 44 -2.64 -0.98 -19.03
N ASP A 45 -2.06 -0.69 -17.86
CA ASP A 45 -2.40 0.47 -17.04
C ASP A 45 -1.59 1.72 -17.44
N GLY A 46 -0.63 1.58 -18.37
CA GLY A 46 0.20 2.69 -18.85
C GLY A 46 1.13 3.27 -17.78
N VAL A 47 1.48 2.48 -16.75
CA VAL A 47 2.34 2.91 -15.64
C VAL A 47 3.63 2.08 -15.57
N THR A 48 4.65 2.66 -14.95
CA THR A 48 5.90 1.98 -14.64
C THR A 48 5.89 1.48 -13.19
N GLN A 49 6.75 0.50 -12.91
CA GLN A 49 6.97 0.05 -11.52
C GLN A 49 7.43 1.21 -10.62
N ALA A 50 8.26 2.12 -11.13
CA ALA A 50 8.70 3.30 -10.40
C ALA A 50 7.54 4.22 -9.99
N GLN A 51 6.56 4.44 -10.86
CA GLN A 51 5.37 5.22 -10.54
C GLN A 51 4.48 4.52 -9.50
N VAL A 52 4.44 3.19 -9.49
CA VAL A 52 3.72 2.42 -8.46
C VAL A 52 4.41 2.58 -7.10
N GLU A 53 5.73 2.49 -7.07
CA GLU A 53 6.54 2.69 -5.87
C GLU A 53 6.45 4.13 -5.35
N GLU A 54 6.49 5.12 -6.25
CA GLU A 54 6.30 6.52 -5.92
C GLU A 54 4.95 6.76 -5.24
N LYS A 55 3.86 6.19 -5.76
CA LYS A 55 2.53 6.26 -5.10
C LYS A 55 2.54 5.64 -3.69
N ALA A 56 3.23 4.52 -3.50
CA ALA A 56 3.36 3.91 -2.18
C ALA A 56 4.14 4.83 -1.21
N LEU A 57 5.22 5.46 -1.69
CA LEU A 57 5.98 6.45 -0.91
C LEU A 57 5.15 7.69 -0.59
N THR A 58 4.37 8.21 -1.54
CA THR A 58 3.46 9.34 -1.32
C THR A 58 2.45 9.02 -0.22
N SER A 59 1.80 7.85 -0.25
CA SER A 59 0.84 7.48 0.80
C SER A 59 1.49 7.30 2.17
N ILE A 60 2.75 6.84 2.24
CA ILE A 60 3.51 6.81 3.50
C ILE A 60 3.76 8.23 4.00
N ALA A 61 4.19 9.14 3.12
CA ALA A 61 4.44 10.54 3.46
C ALA A 61 3.15 11.23 3.94
N GLU A 62 2.03 11.05 3.25
CA GLU A 62 0.71 11.58 3.64
C GLU A 62 0.28 11.06 5.02
N PHE A 63 0.46 9.76 5.28
CA PHE A 63 0.16 9.19 6.59
C PHE A 63 1.00 9.85 7.69
N ILE A 64 2.32 9.97 7.48
CA ILE A 64 3.23 10.60 8.45
C ILE A 64 2.85 12.07 8.67
N SER A 65 2.66 12.86 7.61
CA SER A 65 2.24 14.26 7.71
C SER A 65 0.94 14.38 8.50
N SER A 66 -0.06 13.55 8.21
CA SER A 66 -1.34 13.59 8.93
C SER A 66 -1.23 13.21 10.43
N VAL A 67 -0.17 12.50 10.82
CA VAL A 67 0.13 12.16 12.22
C VAL A 67 0.92 13.28 12.89
N LEU A 68 1.85 13.93 12.17
CA LEU A 68 2.71 14.99 12.68
C LEU A 68 2.01 16.36 12.74
N GLU A 69 1.10 16.64 11.80
CA GLU A 69 0.26 17.85 11.77
C GLU A 69 -0.82 17.84 12.86
N CYS A 70 -0.97 16.73 13.58
CA CYS A 70 -1.72 16.60 14.82
C CYS A 70 -0.79 16.29 16.00
N GLY A 71 0.11 17.23 16.31
CA GLY A 71 0.70 17.38 17.65
C GLY A 71 0.15 18.66 18.31
N PRO A 72 0.01 18.71 19.66
CA PRO A 72 -0.30 19.96 20.35
C PRO A 72 0.76 21.05 20.13
#